data_AF-A0A3B9I2P0-F1
#
_entry.id   AF-A0A3B9I2P0-F1
#
_cell.length_a   1.000
_cell.length_b   1.000
_cell.length_c   1.000
_cell.angle_alpha   90.00
_cell.angle_beta   90.00
_cell.angle_gamma   90.00
#
_symmetry.space_group_name_H-M   'P 1'
#
loop_
_entity.id
_entity.type
_entity.pdbx_description
1 polymer ?
#
loop_
_entity_poly.entity_id
_entity_poly.type
_entity_poly.pdbx_seq_one_letter_code
_entity_poly.pdbx_strand_id
1 'polypeptide(L)'
;MIRTRVLVLGAMNIVLTIVFFTVFRGMLNFLNAFLIPMSMFVFLRDMGYKEMTTVFIATFFMVFVTHQLQIVFFISYGLTALLLIDLNRKVSNAFLSMLIISFFLSLNFFIATVITDFTFMTRIRVVTIAMMGGRTVTYIIYLLIFGLLTSIAIMAAISTIDKIRKNWRGLK
;
A
#
# COMPACT_ATOMS: atom_id res chain seq x y z
N MET A 1 -22.90 -18.94 6.48
CA MET A 1 -22.55 -18.60 7.88
C MET A 1 -21.66 -17.37 7.87
N ILE A 2 -22.04 -16.28 8.53
CA ILE A 2 -21.24 -15.05 8.59
C ILE A 2 -20.01 -15.32 9.46
N ARG A 3 -18.81 -15.13 8.91
CA ARG A 3 -17.56 -15.27 9.68
C ARG A 3 -17.30 -13.94 10.39
N THR A 4 -17.78 -13.80 11.63
CA THR A 4 -17.66 -12.57 12.43
C THR A 4 -16.24 -12.00 12.46
N ARG A 5 -15.23 -12.87 12.56
CA ARG A 5 -13.81 -12.46 12.49
C ARG A 5 -13.45 -11.72 11.20
N VAL A 6 -13.96 -12.15 10.05
CA VAL A 6 -13.69 -11.53 8.74
C VAL A 6 -14.30 -10.13 8.69
N LEU A 7 -15.53 -9.98 9.19
CA LEU A 7 -16.18 -8.67 9.29
C LEU A 7 -15.39 -7.70 10.17
N VAL A 8 -14.94 -8.13 11.36
CA VAL A 8 -14.15 -7.27 12.25
C VAL A 8 -12.85 -6.85 11.61
N LEU A 9 -12.08 -7.78 11.04
CA LEU A 9 -10.80 -7.46 10.39
C LEU A 9 -11.00 -6.54 9.17
N GLY A 10 -12.07 -6.74 8.41
CA GLY A 10 -12.44 -5.88 7.29
C GLY A 10 -12.79 -4.46 7.74
N ALA A 11 -13.61 -4.32 8.78
CA ALA A 11 -13.96 -3.04 9.37
C ALA A 11 -12.72 -2.31 9.92
N MET A 12 -11.83 -3.01 10.61
CA MET A 12 -10.56 -2.44 11.09
C MET A 12 -9.69 -1.92 9.94
N ASN A 13 -9.59 -2.67 8.84
CA ASN A 13 -8.83 -2.23 7.68
C ASN A 13 -9.42 -0.97 7.03
N ILE A 14 -10.76 -0.90 6.90
CA ILE A 14 -11.46 0.28 6.37
C ILE A 14 -11.14 1.49 7.26
N VAL A 15 -11.36 1.38 8.58
CA VAL A 15 -11.15 2.47 9.52
C VAL A 15 -9.70 2.94 9.50
N LEU A 16 -8.72 2.03 9.56
CA LEU A 16 -7.30 2.40 9.53
C LEU A 16 -6.91 3.09 8.22
N THR A 17 -7.42 2.62 7.08
CA THR A 17 -7.18 3.27 5.79
C THR A 17 -7.67 4.72 5.80
N ILE A 18 -8.88 4.96 6.31
CA ILE A 18 -9.44 6.32 6.43
C ILE A 18 -8.63 7.18 7.39
N VAL A 19 -8.24 6.63 8.55
CA VAL A 19 -7.40 7.34 9.52
C VAL A 19 -6.06 7.72 8.90
N PHE A 20 -5.40 6.82 8.18
CA PHE A 20 -4.13 7.11 7.52
C PHE A 20 -4.25 8.22 6.48
N PHE A 21 -5.27 8.20 5.62
CA PHE A 21 -5.52 9.31 4.69
C PHE A 21 -5.93 10.62 5.37
N THR A 22 -6.51 10.56 6.56
CA THR A 22 -6.89 11.75 7.33
C THR A 22 -5.67 12.39 8.00
N VAL A 23 -4.83 11.57 8.64
CA VAL A 23 -3.68 12.01 9.43
C VAL A 23 -2.48 12.37 8.54
N PHE A 24 -2.16 11.51 7.57
CA PHE A 24 -0.96 11.66 6.74
C PHE A 24 -1.33 12.35 5.42
N ARG A 25 -1.34 13.68 5.46
CA ARG A 25 -1.63 14.55 4.29
C ARG A 25 -0.43 15.42 3.93
N GLY A 26 -0.47 16.03 2.75
CA GLY A 26 0.58 16.90 2.25
C GLY A 26 1.92 16.17 2.17
N MET A 27 2.98 16.75 2.77
CA MET A 27 4.30 16.13 2.77
C MET A 27 4.34 14.77 3.45
N LEU A 28 3.44 14.46 4.39
CA LEU A 28 3.44 13.15 5.06
C LEU A 28 2.69 12.06 4.27
N ASN A 29 2.07 12.39 3.13
CA ASN A 29 1.31 11.42 2.34
C ASN A 29 2.18 10.26 1.83
N PHE A 30 3.51 10.43 1.77
CA PHE A 30 4.42 9.33 1.45
C PHE A 30 4.34 8.19 2.50
N LEU A 31 3.95 8.46 3.75
CA LEU A 31 3.77 7.42 4.75
C LEU A 31 2.63 6.45 4.40
N ASN A 32 1.63 6.92 3.65
CA ASN A 32 0.52 6.07 3.20
C ASN A 32 0.97 4.99 2.20
N ALA A 33 2.09 5.22 1.48
CA ALA A 33 2.75 4.22 0.63
C ALA A 33 3.20 2.98 1.39
N PHE A 34 3.50 3.14 2.68
CA PHE A 34 3.91 2.08 3.58
C PHE A 34 2.73 1.56 4.40
N LEU A 35 1.99 2.45 5.06
CA LEU A 35 1.00 2.09 6.08
C LEU A 35 -0.22 1.38 5.53
N ILE A 36 -0.76 1.83 4.38
CA ILE A 36 -2.01 1.27 3.83
C ILE A 36 -1.77 -0.14 3.26
N PRO A 37 -0.74 -0.40 2.43
CA PRO A 37 -0.45 -1.77 2.00
C PRO A 37 -0.17 -2.71 3.17
N MET A 38 0.49 -2.21 4.22
CA MET A 38 0.82 -2.98 5.42
C MET A 38 -0.43 -3.33 6.24
N SER A 39 -1.36 -2.40 6.47
CA SER A 39 -2.63 -2.71 7.14
C SER A 39 -3.44 -3.72 6.34
N MET A 40 -3.57 -3.52 5.03
CA MET A 40 -4.27 -4.45 4.14
C MET A 40 -3.65 -5.84 4.20
N PHE A 41 -2.32 -5.95 4.14
CA PHE A 41 -1.64 -7.23 4.29
C PHE A 41 -1.98 -7.90 5.63
N VAL A 42 -1.88 -7.17 6.74
CA VAL A 42 -2.12 -7.72 8.10
C VAL A 42 -3.54 -8.26 8.25
N PHE A 43 -4.54 -7.49 7.81
CA PHE A 43 -5.94 -7.84 8.02
C PHE A 43 -6.50 -8.80 6.96
N LEU A 44 -6.00 -8.73 5.72
CA LEU A 44 -6.59 -9.46 4.59
C LEU A 44 -5.87 -10.78 4.25
N ARG A 45 -4.62 -10.99 4.69
CA ARG A 45 -3.82 -12.18 4.29
C ARG A 45 -4.43 -13.54 4.61
N ASP A 46 -5.26 -13.63 5.65
CA ASP A 46 -5.94 -14.86 6.08
C ASP A 46 -7.34 -15.02 5.45
N MET A 47 -7.82 -14.03 4.68
CA MET A 47 -9.15 -14.05 4.08
C MET A 47 -9.17 -14.82 2.75
N GLY A 48 -10.34 -15.27 2.31
CA GLY A 48 -10.55 -15.75 0.95
C GLY A 48 -10.58 -14.60 -0.06
N TYR A 49 -10.27 -14.86 -1.34
CA TYR A 49 -10.27 -13.82 -2.38
C TYR A 49 -11.60 -13.05 -2.47
N LYS A 50 -12.75 -13.74 -2.35
CA LYS A 50 -14.08 -13.09 -2.35
C LYS A 50 -14.25 -12.10 -1.17
N GLU A 51 -13.77 -12.49 0.01
CA GLU A 51 -13.83 -11.66 1.22
C GLU A 51 -12.91 -10.43 1.06
N MET A 52 -11.67 -10.63 0.57
CA MET A 52 -10.74 -9.53 0.29
C MET A 52 -11.32 -8.54 -0.72
N THR A 53 -11.87 -9.02 -1.84
CA THR A 53 -12.48 -8.16 -2.87
C THR A 53 -13.65 -7.35 -2.29
N THR A 54 -14.48 -7.97 -1.44
CA THR A 54 -15.59 -7.26 -0.79
C THR A 54 -15.08 -6.13 0.12
N VAL A 55 -14.05 -6.40 0.95
CA VAL A 55 -13.45 -5.36 1.81
C VAL A 55 -12.78 -4.28 0.96
N PHE A 56 -12.11 -4.65 -0.13
CA PHE A 56 -11.46 -3.70 -1.02
C PHE A 56 -12.47 -2.76 -1.68
N ILE A 57 -13.59 -3.30 -2.21
CA ILE A 57 -14.67 -2.50 -2.80
C ILE A 57 -15.31 -1.59 -1.75
N ALA A 58 -15.60 -2.11 -0.55
CA ALA A 58 -16.16 -1.29 0.53
C ALA A 58 -15.21 -0.14 0.92
N THR A 59 -13.91 -0.43 1.04
CA THR A 59 -12.89 0.59 1.34
C THR A 59 -12.77 1.60 0.21
N PHE A 60 -12.82 1.15 -1.05
CA PHE A 60 -12.83 2.02 -2.23
C PHE A 60 -13.96 3.03 -2.17
N PHE A 61 -15.20 2.59 -1.90
CA PHE A 61 -16.34 3.50 -1.77
C PHE A 61 -16.15 4.50 -0.62
N MET A 62 -15.66 4.05 0.54
CA MET A 62 -15.40 4.94 1.66
C MET A 62 -14.32 5.98 1.35
N VAL A 63 -13.23 5.58 0.68
CA VAL A 63 -12.16 6.49 0.24
C VAL A 63 -12.69 7.43 -0.84
N PHE A 64 -13.50 6.95 -1.77
CA PHE A 64 -14.11 7.78 -2.81
C PHE A 64 -15.00 8.88 -2.21
N VAL A 65 -15.81 8.55 -1.20
CA VAL A 65 -16.68 9.53 -0.55
C VAL A 65 -15.89 10.53 0.31
N THR A 66 -14.84 10.10 0.99
CA THR A 66 -14.15 10.93 2.00
C THR A 66 -12.84 11.60 1.53
N HIS A 67 -12.17 11.02 0.53
CA HIS A 67 -10.82 11.38 0.09
C HIS A 67 -10.65 11.18 -1.43
N GLN A 68 -11.49 11.83 -2.24
CA GLN A 68 -11.54 11.66 -3.71
C GLN A 68 -10.17 11.71 -4.40
N LEU A 69 -9.31 12.67 -4.04
CA LEU A 69 -7.97 12.83 -4.63
C LEU A 69 -7.02 11.66 -4.35
N GLN A 70 -7.32 10.84 -3.34
CA GLN A 70 -6.48 9.70 -2.94
C GLN A 70 -6.91 8.39 -3.61
N ILE A 71 -7.98 8.38 -4.41
CA ILE A 71 -8.56 7.13 -4.94
C ILE A 71 -7.59 6.36 -5.83
N VAL A 72 -6.79 7.07 -6.63
CA VAL A 72 -5.79 6.48 -7.53
C VAL A 72 -4.65 5.84 -6.70
N PHE A 73 -4.19 6.55 -5.67
CA PHE A 73 -3.18 6.02 -4.75
C PHE A 73 -3.72 4.84 -3.94
N PHE A 74 -4.97 4.87 -3.50
CA PHE A 74 -5.62 3.75 -2.84
C PHE A 74 -5.62 2.49 -3.71
N ILE A 75 -5.95 2.61 -5.01
CA ILE A 75 -5.88 1.48 -5.95
C ILE A 75 -4.43 0.96 -6.02
N SER A 76 -3.46 1.85 -6.18
CA SER A 76 -2.04 1.47 -6.19
C SER A 76 -1.63 0.74 -4.91
N TYR A 77 -2.08 1.19 -3.73
CA TYR A 77 -1.79 0.56 -2.46
C TYR A 77 -2.44 -0.82 -2.32
N GLY A 78 -3.68 -0.96 -2.80
CA GLY A 78 -4.37 -2.24 -2.89
C GLY A 78 -3.63 -3.26 -3.72
N LEU A 79 -3.16 -2.86 -4.91
CA LEU A 79 -2.36 -3.71 -5.78
C LEU A 79 -1.05 -4.16 -5.09
N THR A 80 -0.38 -3.24 -4.40
CA THR A 80 0.81 -3.58 -3.60
C THR A 80 0.47 -4.58 -2.50
N ALA A 81 -0.64 -4.41 -1.78
CA ALA A 81 -1.07 -5.34 -0.74
C ALA A 81 -1.36 -6.74 -1.29
N LEU A 82 -2.02 -6.83 -2.44
CA LEU A 82 -2.28 -8.11 -3.11
C LEU A 82 -0.99 -8.80 -3.55
N LEU A 83 -0.05 -8.04 -4.14
CA LEU A 83 1.26 -8.56 -4.51
C LEU A 83 2.03 -9.05 -3.28
N LEU A 84 2.00 -8.31 -2.17
CA LEU A 84 2.61 -8.72 -0.90
C LEU A 84 2.02 -10.04 -0.38
N ILE A 85 0.70 -10.18 -0.41
CA ILE A 85 0.02 -11.41 0.00
C ILE A 85 0.42 -12.58 -0.90
N ASP A 86 0.51 -12.37 -2.21
CA ASP A 86 0.87 -13.42 -3.17
C ASP A 86 2.34 -13.85 -3.04
N LEU A 87 3.26 -12.89 -2.95
CA LEU A 87 4.68 -13.15 -2.74
C LEU A 87 4.93 -13.87 -1.41
N ASN A 88 4.24 -13.49 -0.34
CA ASN A 88 4.37 -14.18 0.96
C ASN A 88 3.85 -15.63 0.92
N ARG A 89 2.97 -15.98 -0.02
CA ARG A 89 2.46 -17.34 -0.19
C ARG A 89 3.34 -18.19 -1.12
N LYS A 90 3.95 -17.59 -2.14
CA LYS A 90 4.61 -18.31 -3.24
C LYS A 90 6.13 -18.24 -3.23
N VAL A 91 6.72 -17.19 -2.66
CA VAL A 91 8.16 -16.92 -2.76
C VAL A 91 8.81 -17.06 -1.38
N SER A 92 9.73 -18.02 -1.25
CA SER A 92 10.47 -18.24 -0.01
C SER A 92 11.62 -17.24 0.19
N ASN A 93 12.14 -16.63 -0.88
CA ASN A 93 13.27 -15.72 -0.82
C ASN A 93 12.83 -14.27 -0.54
N ALA A 94 13.06 -13.82 0.69
CA ALA A 94 12.72 -12.48 1.15
C ALA A 94 13.42 -11.36 0.36
N PHE A 95 14.66 -11.57 -0.07
CA PHE A 95 15.41 -10.58 -0.85
C PHE A 95 14.81 -10.39 -2.24
N LEU A 96 14.44 -11.50 -2.90
CA LEU A 96 13.77 -11.45 -4.20
C LEU A 96 12.40 -10.76 -4.09
N SER A 97 11.61 -11.09 -3.08
CA SER A 97 10.33 -10.42 -2.82
C SER A 97 10.51 -8.90 -2.64
N MET A 98 11.52 -8.48 -1.87
CA MET A 98 11.84 -7.07 -1.65
C MET A 98 12.15 -6.32 -2.97
N LEU A 99 12.92 -6.94 -3.88
CA LEU A 99 13.23 -6.37 -5.18
C LEU A 99 11.99 -6.25 -6.07
N ILE A 100 11.16 -7.30 -6.12
CA ILE A 100 9.90 -7.29 -6.88
C ILE A 100 8.97 -6.19 -6.38
N ILE A 101 8.78 -6.09 -5.06
CA ILE A 101 7.92 -5.07 -4.45
C ILE A 101 8.48 -3.66 -4.72
N SER A 102 9.79 -3.47 -4.62
CA SER A 102 10.45 -2.19 -4.89
C SER A 102 10.18 -1.71 -6.31
N PHE A 103 10.42 -2.57 -7.29
CA PHE A 103 10.20 -2.26 -8.70
C PHE A 103 8.71 -1.99 -8.97
N PHE A 104 7.83 -2.84 -8.43
CA PHE A 104 6.39 -2.68 -8.58
C PHE A 104 5.91 -1.36 -7.99
N LEU A 105 6.31 -1.01 -6.76
CA LEU A 105 5.96 0.26 -6.12
C LEU A 105 6.41 1.45 -6.95
N SER A 106 7.65 1.42 -7.45
CA SER A 106 8.20 2.50 -8.27
C SER A 106 7.38 2.73 -9.53
N LEU A 107 7.05 1.65 -10.24
CA LEU A 107 6.21 1.70 -11.43
C LEU A 107 4.79 2.15 -11.12
N ASN A 108 4.19 1.62 -10.04
CA ASN A 108 2.83 1.94 -9.66
C ASN A 108 2.71 3.41 -9.23
N PHE A 109 3.70 3.96 -8.53
CA PHE A 109 3.73 5.40 -8.20
C PHE A 109 3.89 6.28 -9.41
N PHE A 110 4.72 5.88 -10.36
CA PHE A 110 4.83 6.60 -11.63
C PHE A 110 3.47 6.68 -12.32
N ILE A 111 2.81 5.53 -12.51
CA ILE A 111 1.50 5.43 -13.17
C ILE A 111 0.43 6.18 -12.37
N ALA A 112 0.36 5.97 -11.06
CA ALA A 112 -0.60 6.62 -10.18
C ALA A 112 -0.47 8.15 -10.24
N THR A 113 0.75 8.68 -10.27
CA THR A 113 0.98 10.12 -10.38
C THR A 113 0.55 10.66 -11.74
N VAL A 114 0.83 9.93 -12.83
CA VAL A 114 0.39 10.31 -14.18
C VAL A 114 -1.14 10.33 -14.28
N ILE A 115 -1.82 9.30 -13.78
CA ILE A 115 -3.28 9.23 -13.77
C ILE A 115 -3.85 10.35 -12.89
N THR A 116 -3.30 10.56 -11.70
CA THR A 116 -3.77 11.62 -10.78
C THR A 116 -3.65 13.00 -11.42
N ASP A 117 -2.52 13.30 -12.06
CA ASP A 117 -2.31 14.57 -12.75
C ASP A 117 -3.27 14.75 -13.92
N PHE A 118 -3.59 13.69 -14.65
CA PHE A 118 -4.53 13.75 -15.76
C PHE A 118 -5.99 13.89 -15.29
N THR A 119 -6.40 13.11 -14.30
CA THR A 119 -7.79 13.05 -13.81
C THR A 119 -8.16 14.25 -12.94
N PHE A 120 -7.22 14.75 -12.12
CA PHE A 120 -7.49 15.79 -11.13
C PHE A 120 -6.72 17.10 -11.38
N MET A 121 -5.96 17.20 -12.47
CA MET A 121 -5.19 18.41 -12.83
C MET A 121 -4.21 18.88 -11.75
N THR A 122 -3.69 17.98 -10.91
CA THR A 122 -2.89 18.29 -9.72
C THR A 122 -1.45 18.73 -10.00
N ARG A 123 -0.93 18.48 -11.22
CA ARG A 123 0.44 18.81 -11.67
C ARG A 123 1.57 18.33 -10.73
N ILE A 124 1.35 17.29 -9.92
CA ILE A 124 2.29 16.73 -8.95
C ILE A 124 3.60 16.34 -9.61
N ARG A 125 3.53 15.62 -10.75
CA ARG A 125 4.70 15.17 -11.48
C ARG A 125 5.54 16.35 -11.96
N VAL A 126 4.89 17.37 -12.52
CA VAL A 126 5.56 18.57 -13.06
C VAL A 126 6.27 19.33 -11.95
N VAL A 127 5.59 19.56 -10.83
CA VAL A 127 6.18 20.22 -9.66
C VAL A 127 7.35 19.41 -9.11
N THR A 128 7.21 18.10 -9.00
CA THR A 128 8.27 17.23 -8.46
C THR A 128 9.50 17.22 -9.36
N ILE A 129 9.32 17.13 -10.68
CA ILE A 129 10.42 17.22 -11.66
C ILE A 129 11.10 18.59 -11.60
N ALA A 130 10.33 19.67 -11.47
CA ALA A 130 10.88 21.02 -11.32
C ALA A 130 11.74 21.14 -10.06
N MET A 131 11.28 20.60 -8.92
CA MET A 131 12.06 20.55 -7.67
C MET A 131 13.35 19.74 -7.79
N MET A 132 13.42 18.79 -8.73
CA MET A 132 14.60 17.97 -9.03
C MET A 132 15.49 18.56 -10.14
N GLY A 133 15.36 19.85 -10.42
CA GLY A 133 16.16 20.55 -11.43
C GLY A 133 15.72 20.28 -12.87
N GLY A 134 14.46 19.90 -13.08
CA GLY A 134 13.85 19.72 -14.40
C GLY A 134 14.23 18.41 -15.12
N ARG A 135 14.95 17.50 -14.45
CA ARG A 135 15.47 16.26 -15.07
C ARG A 135 14.57 15.07 -14.77
N THR A 136 13.91 14.53 -15.79
CA THR A 136 13.06 13.34 -15.68
C THR A 136 13.82 12.11 -15.15
N VAL A 137 15.10 11.95 -15.52
CA VAL A 137 15.94 10.85 -15.05
C VAL A 137 16.09 10.88 -13.52
N THR A 138 16.30 12.05 -12.93
CA THR A 138 16.40 12.23 -11.48
C THR A 138 15.10 11.83 -10.79
N TYR A 139 13.95 12.16 -11.39
CA TYR A 139 12.64 11.73 -10.88
C TYR A 139 12.45 10.22 -10.90
N ILE A 140 12.88 9.54 -11.97
CA ILE A 140 12.83 8.07 -12.04
C ILE A 140 13.72 7.44 -10.97
N ILE A 141 14.95 7.94 -10.80
CA ILE A 141 15.88 7.47 -9.76
C ILE A 141 15.26 7.69 -8.37
N TYR A 142 14.64 8.85 -8.12
CA TYR A 142 13.93 9.12 -6.88
C TYR A 142 12.82 8.09 -6.61
N LEU A 143 11.99 7.78 -7.60
CA LEU A 143 10.94 6.77 -7.45
C LEU A 143 11.51 5.39 -7.15
N LEU A 144 12.62 5.00 -7.77
CA LEU A 144 13.31 3.73 -7.50
C LEU A 144 13.85 3.66 -6.07
N ILE A 145 14.48 4.74 -5.58
CA ILE A 145 14.96 4.84 -4.20
C ILE A 145 13.77 4.79 -3.23
N PHE A 146 12.70 5.51 -3.53
CA PHE A 146 11.48 5.52 -2.71
C PHE A 146 10.81 4.15 -2.64
N GLY A 147 10.69 3.47 -3.78
CA GLY A 147 10.18 2.10 -3.85
C GLY A 147 11.02 1.12 -3.05
N LEU A 148 12.35 1.27 -3.09
CA LEU A 148 13.28 0.44 -2.32
C LEU A 148 13.16 0.67 -0.81
N LEU A 149 13.16 1.93 -0.37
CA LEU A 149 13.01 2.26 1.05
C LEU A 149 11.67 1.78 1.60
N THR A 150 10.60 1.96 0.81
CA THR A 150 9.27 1.50 1.18
C THR A 150 9.22 -0.02 1.25
N SER A 151 9.80 -0.74 0.29
CA SER A 151 9.80 -2.21 0.32
C SER A 151 10.61 -2.77 1.49
N ILE A 152 11.76 -2.17 1.81
CA ILE A 152 12.55 -2.53 3.00
C ILE A 152 11.71 -2.36 4.27
N ALA A 153 11.04 -1.21 4.43
CA ALA A 153 10.20 -0.93 5.59
C ALA A 153 9.05 -1.94 5.72
N ILE A 154 8.34 -2.24 4.61
CA ILE A 154 7.26 -3.22 4.59
C ILE A 154 7.78 -4.61 4.97
N MET A 155 8.86 -5.07 4.36
CA MET A 155 9.41 -6.41 4.62
C MET A 155 9.92 -6.57 6.06
N ALA A 156 10.57 -5.54 6.60
CA ALA A 156 10.99 -5.51 7.99
C ALA A 156 9.78 -5.63 8.93
N ALA A 157 8.73 -4.83 8.70
CA ALA A 157 7.51 -4.85 9.51
C ALA A 157 6.80 -6.22 9.45
N ILE A 158 6.69 -6.83 8.27
CA ILE A 158 6.10 -8.16 8.10
C ILE A 158 6.87 -9.22 8.89
N SER A 159 8.20 -9.21 8.80
CA SER A 159 9.07 -10.12 9.55
C SER A 159 8.84 -10.00 11.07
N THR A 160 8.75 -8.76 11.58
CA THR A 160 8.45 -8.51 13.00
C THR A 160 7.06 -9.02 13.38
N ILE A 161 6.04 -8.74 12.58
CA ILE A 161 4.66 -9.19 12.83
C ILE A 161 4.59 -10.72 12.86
N ASP A 162 5.28 -11.40 11.95
CA ASP A 162 5.28 -12.86 11.91
C ASP A 162 6.04 -13.49 13.07
N LYS A 163 7.14 -12.85 13.53
CA LYS A 163 7.83 -13.26 14.76
C LYS A 163 6.92 -13.14 15.98
N ILE A 164 6.23 -12.01 16.14
CA ILE A 164 5.26 -11.80 17.23
C ILE A 164 4.16 -12.86 17.15
N ARG A 165 3.57 -13.08 15.97
CA ARG A 165 2.48 -14.05 15.79
C ARG A 165 2.89 -15.48 16.14
N LYS A 166 4.13 -15.89 15.78
CA LYS A 166 4.67 -17.21 16.13
C LYS A 166 4.82 -17.36 17.65
N ASN A 167 5.39 -16.36 18.32
CA ASN A 167 5.55 -16.38 19.78
C ASN A 167 4.19 -16.52 20.51
N TRP A 168 3.17 -15.82 20.04
CA TRP A 168 1.82 -15.91 20.61
C TRP A 168 1.12 -17.26 20.36
N ARG A 169 1.48 -17.97 19.29
CA ARG A 169 0.93 -19.30 18.98
C ARG A 169 1.68 -20.44 19.67
N GLY A 170 2.96 -20.26 19.97
CA GLY A 170 3.75 -21.21 20.76
C GLY A 170 3.53 -21.12 22.28
N LEU A 171 2.73 -20.14 22.73
CA LEU A 171 2.27 -19.97 24.12
C LEU A 171 0.88 -20.59 24.36
N LYS A 172 0.36 -21.36 23.40
CA LYS A 172 -0.85 -22.19 23.53
C LYS A 172 -0.48 -23.66 23.47
#